data_AF-A0A2V7KER9-F1
#
_entry.id   AF-A0A2V7KER9-F1
#
_cell.length_a   1.000
_cell.length_b   1.000
_cell.length_c   1.000
_cell.angle_alpha   90.00
_cell.angle_beta   90.00
_cell.angle_gamma   90.00
#
_symmetry.space_group_name_H-M   'P 1'
#
loop_
_entity.id
_entity.type
_entity.pdbx_description
1 polymer ?
#
loop_
_entity_poly.entity_id
_entity_poly.type
_entity_poly.pdbx_seq_one_letter_code
_entity_poly.pdbx_strand_id
1 'polypeptide(L)'
;MTGRDVRAVLFPETDPDDAPHPPQKSRGLQRFKRPMAYAACALAGAVLVTAIYGLIGSRSGALGSRAGADSAPGSPMNDTAVLDRRTDTLALALSAFDMRARMFDTRRMGCPALARGLQQVEDGWLAYNMARKDLMAASDPARDARDKSLYADVRAVEVRFERSSCARP
;
A
#
# COMPACT_ATOMS: atom_id res chain seq x y z
N MET A 1 83.68 8.21 5.62
CA MET A 1 83.79 6.84 5.07
C MET A 1 83.26 6.86 3.65
N THR A 2 84.12 6.54 2.67
CA THR A 2 83.85 5.93 1.34
C THR A 2 82.56 6.34 0.60
N GLY A 3 82.54 6.88 -0.62
CA GLY A 3 83.44 6.69 -1.75
C GLY A 3 82.71 6.00 -2.90
N ARG A 4 82.59 6.71 -4.02
CA ARG A 4 82.46 6.26 -5.44
C ARG A 4 81.23 5.47 -5.93
N ASP A 5 80.50 6.16 -6.81
CA ASP A 5 80.39 5.90 -8.27
C ASP A 5 79.72 4.63 -8.83
N VAL A 6 79.15 4.85 -10.03
CA VAL A 6 78.79 3.91 -11.11
C VAL A 6 77.39 3.27 -10.96
N ARG A 7 76.34 3.60 -11.72
CA ARG A 7 76.04 3.67 -13.18
C ARG A 7 74.96 2.62 -13.47
N ALA A 8 73.98 3.04 -14.25
CA ALA A 8 72.92 2.23 -14.86
C ALA A 8 73.43 0.93 -15.49
N VAL A 9 72.60 -0.13 -15.47
CA VAL A 9 72.52 -1.25 -16.44
C VAL A 9 71.32 -2.12 -15.97
N LEU A 10 70.19 -2.04 -16.66
CA LEU A 10 69.65 -3.07 -17.57
C LEU A 10 69.14 -4.33 -16.84
N PHE A 11 67.82 -4.53 -16.93
CA PHE A 11 67.12 -5.83 -17.06
C PHE A 11 67.91 -6.80 -17.98
N PRO A 12 67.75 -8.14 -17.98
CA PRO A 12 66.60 -8.96 -17.53
C PRO A 12 66.97 -10.33 -16.86
N GLU A 13 66.02 -11.06 -16.29
CA GLU A 13 65.95 -12.53 -16.37
C GLU A 13 64.53 -12.97 -16.02
N THR A 14 63.97 -13.81 -16.90
CA THR A 14 62.59 -14.27 -16.91
C THR A 14 62.62 -15.80 -16.87
N ASP A 15 61.64 -16.37 -16.17
CA ASP A 15 61.12 -17.76 -16.23
C ASP A 15 61.91 -18.87 -15.47
N PRO A 16 61.30 -20.03 -15.09
CA PRO A 16 59.90 -20.45 -15.24
C PRO A 16 59.26 -21.17 -14.02
N ASP A 17 57.93 -21.29 -14.05
CA ASP A 17 57.12 -22.32 -13.38
C ASP A 17 57.00 -22.31 -11.84
N ASP A 18 56.02 -21.53 -11.34
CA ASP A 18 55.00 -22.10 -10.46
C ASP A 18 53.69 -21.31 -10.64
N ALA A 19 52.81 -21.84 -11.50
CA ALA A 19 51.48 -21.32 -11.74
C ALA A 19 50.52 -21.70 -10.57
N PRO A 20 49.22 -21.40 -10.63
CA PRO A 20 48.58 -20.08 -10.56
C PRO A 20 47.57 -20.01 -9.39
N HIS A 21 47.59 -18.96 -8.56
CA HIS A 21 46.43 -18.61 -7.73
C HIS A 21 45.67 -17.44 -8.38
N PRO A 22 44.35 -17.59 -8.64
CA PRO A 22 43.57 -16.64 -9.42
C PRO A 22 43.45 -15.25 -8.76
N PRO A 23 43.27 -14.19 -9.56
CA PRO A 23 43.41 -12.80 -9.15
C PRO A 23 42.32 -12.34 -8.17
N GLN A 24 42.78 -11.58 -7.19
CA GLN A 24 42.02 -10.77 -6.24
C GLN A 24 41.02 -9.87 -6.99
N LYS A 25 39.79 -10.36 -7.13
CA LYS A 25 38.73 -9.68 -7.88
C LYS A 25 37.98 -8.72 -6.97
N SER A 26 38.08 -7.44 -7.31
CA SER A 26 37.03 -6.41 -7.12
C SER A 26 36.53 -6.13 -5.70
N ARG A 27 37.10 -5.11 -5.04
CA ARG A 27 36.43 -4.35 -3.96
C ARG A 27 36.18 -2.90 -4.36
N GLY A 28 35.63 -2.71 -5.55
CA GLY A 28 35.53 -1.37 -6.14
C GLY A 28 34.33 -1.16 -7.05
N LEU A 29 33.16 -1.75 -6.78
CA LEU A 29 31.89 -1.28 -7.36
C LEU A 29 30.65 -1.90 -6.68
N GLN A 30 30.54 -1.77 -5.36
CA GLN A 30 29.36 -2.23 -4.62
C GLN A 30 28.23 -1.18 -4.59
N ARG A 31 28.05 -0.40 -5.68
CA ARG A 31 27.07 0.71 -5.73
C ARG A 31 25.79 0.39 -6.53
N PHE A 32 25.64 -0.79 -7.11
CA PHE A 32 24.44 -1.15 -7.88
C PHE A 32 23.95 -2.57 -7.56
N LYS A 33 23.32 -2.74 -6.39
CA LYS A 33 22.51 -3.93 -6.09
C LYS A 33 21.22 -3.56 -5.34
N ARG A 34 20.35 -2.75 -5.93
CA ARG A 34 18.93 -2.64 -5.49
C ARG A 34 17.90 -2.37 -6.61
N PRO A 35 17.89 -3.08 -7.76
CA PRO A 35 16.66 -3.19 -8.55
C PRO A 35 15.85 -4.46 -8.25
N MET A 36 16.48 -5.51 -7.69
CA MET A 36 15.82 -6.82 -7.53
C MET A 36 14.81 -6.88 -6.37
N ALA A 37 15.00 -6.08 -5.32
CA ALA A 37 14.06 -6.01 -4.20
C ALA A 37 12.70 -5.40 -4.59
N TYR A 38 12.70 -4.45 -5.54
CA TYR A 38 11.45 -3.84 -6.03
C TYR A 38 10.63 -4.81 -6.88
N ALA A 39 11.29 -5.67 -7.68
CA ALA A 39 10.58 -6.68 -8.48
C ALA A 39 9.86 -7.72 -7.60
N ALA A 40 10.49 -8.17 -6.52
CA ALA A 40 9.87 -9.08 -5.55
C ALA A 40 8.69 -8.42 -4.81
N CYS A 41 8.83 -7.16 -4.39
CA CYS A 41 7.74 -6.42 -3.76
C CYS A 41 6.59 -6.11 -4.75
N ALA A 42 6.89 -5.84 -6.03
CA ALA A 42 5.87 -5.60 -7.05
C ALA A 42 5.05 -6.86 -7.33
N LEU A 43 5.70 -8.03 -7.42
CA LEU A 43 5.01 -9.31 -7.59
C LEU A 43 4.19 -9.68 -6.35
N ALA A 44 4.74 -9.48 -5.14
CA ALA A 44 3.99 -9.69 -3.90
C ALA A 44 2.77 -8.76 -3.80
N GLY A 45 2.93 -7.49 -4.19
CA GLY A 45 1.83 -6.53 -4.28
C GLY A 45 0.77 -6.93 -5.31
N ALA A 46 1.19 -7.36 -6.51
CA ALA A 46 0.27 -7.81 -7.56
C ALA A 46 -0.49 -9.08 -7.16
N VAL A 47 0.18 -10.05 -6.54
CA VAL A 47 -0.45 -11.27 -6.00
C VAL A 47 -1.44 -10.91 -4.89
N LEU A 48 -1.08 -10.00 -3.99
CA LEU A 48 -1.97 -9.56 -2.92
C LEU A 48 -3.20 -8.83 -3.46
N VAL A 49 -3.02 -7.90 -4.41
CA VAL A 49 -4.13 -7.19 -5.06
C VAL A 49 -5.02 -8.16 -5.82
N THR A 50 -4.45 -9.13 -6.53
CA THR A 50 -5.20 -10.16 -7.27
C THR A 50 -5.93 -11.11 -6.32
N ALA A 51 -5.32 -11.48 -5.19
CA ALA A 51 -5.96 -12.30 -4.16
C ALA A 51 -7.11 -11.55 -3.47
N ILE A 52 -6.96 -10.26 -3.20
CA ILE A 52 -8.03 -9.41 -2.64
C ILE A 52 -9.15 -9.23 -3.66
N TYR A 53 -8.82 -8.93 -4.93
CA TYR A 53 -9.81 -8.84 -6.01
C TYR A 53 -10.50 -10.17 -6.28
N GLY A 54 -9.78 -11.29 -6.16
CA GLY A 54 -10.36 -12.63 -6.21
C GLY A 54 -11.21 -12.93 -4.98
N LEU A 55 -10.88 -12.43 -3.78
CA LEU A 55 -11.72 -12.65 -2.61
C LEU A 55 -13.03 -11.83 -2.66
N ILE A 56 -13.01 -10.69 -3.35
CA ILE A 56 -14.17 -9.83 -3.61
C ILE A 56 -14.95 -10.33 -4.84
N GLY A 57 -14.26 -10.77 -5.90
CA GLY A 57 -14.81 -11.16 -7.20
C GLY A 57 -15.14 -12.65 -7.34
N SER A 58 -14.44 -13.57 -6.66
CA SER A 58 -14.75 -15.01 -6.66
C SER A 58 -16.04 -15.34 -5.89
N ARG A 59 -16.57 -14.38 -5.11
CA ARG A 59 -17.97 -14.46 -4.66
C ARG A 59 -18.96 -14.35 -5.83
N SER A 60 -18.55 -13.78 -6.95
CA SER A 60 -19.35 -13.70 -8.18
C SER A 60 -19.07 -14.86 -9.15
N GLY A 61 -17.90 -15.50 -9.08
CA GLY A 61 -17.52 -16.63 -9.95
C GLY A 61 -17.91 -18.02 -9.43
N ALA A 62 -18.02 -18.21 -8.11
CA ALA A 62 -18.44 -19.49 -7.53
C ALA A 62 -19.98 -19.65 -7.44
N LEU A 63 -20.76 -18.62 -7.74
CA LEU A 63 -22.23 -18.68 -7.75
C LEU A 63 -22.83 -19.07 -9.11
N GLY A 64 -22.02 -19.30 -10.15
CA GLY A 64 -22.49 -19.81 -11.44
C GLY A 64 -22.84 -21.31 -11.45
N SER A 65 -22.45 -22.08 -10.42
CA SER A 65 -22.76 -23.53 -10.31
C SER A 65 -23.68 -23.88 -9.14
N ARG A 66 -24.35 -22.89 -8.54
CA ARG A 66 -25.52 -23.11 -7.68
C ARG A 66 -26.67 -22.20 -8.12
N ALA A 67 -27.02 -22.30 -9.40
CA ALA A 67 -28.41 -22.12 -9.78
C ALA A 67 -29.22 -23.23 -9.07
N GLY A 68 -29.87 -22.88 -7.96
CA GLY A 68 -30.82 -23.77 -7.28
C GLY A 68 -30.60 -23.98 -5.78
N ALA A 69 -30.48 -22.91 -5.00
CA ALA A 69 -30.94 -22.84 -3.60
C ALA A 69 -30.73 -21.39 -3.12
N ASP A 70 -31.50 -20.98 -2.11
CA ASP A 70 -31.35 -19.70 -1.39
C ASP A 70 -32.04 -18.47 -2.01
N SER A 71 -33.36 -18.56 -2.11
CA SER A 71 -34.20 -17.43 -1.66
C SER A 71 -34.59 -17.67 -0.20
N ALA A 72 -33.61 -17.58 0.69
CA ALA A 72 -33.85 -17.39 2.12
C ALA A 72 -33.30 -15.99 2.47
N PRO A 73 -34.10 -15.12 3.10
CA PRO A 73 -33.59 -13.83 3.55
C PRO A 73 -32.42 -14.08 4.51
N GLY A 74 -31.28 -13.44 4.23
CA GLY A 74 -30.12 -13.46 5.11
C GLY A 74 -30.54 -13.08 6.53
N SER A 75 -30.01 -13.79 7.52
CA SER A 75 -30.31 -13.48 8.92
C SER A 75 -29.85 -12.05 9.23
N PRO A 76 -30.68 -11.21 9.87
CA PRO A 76 -30.36 -9.80 10.14
C PRO A 76 -29.05 -9.62 10.92
N MET A 77 -28.63 -10.63 11.69
CA MET A 77 -27.34 -10.61 12.39
C MET A 77 -26.15 -10.53 11.42
N ASN A 78 -26.20 -11.24 10.29
CA ASN A 78 -25.11 -11.23 9.31
C ASN A 78 -25.02 -9.86 8.62
N ASP A 79 -26.16 -9.25 8.31
CA ASP A 79 -26.19 -7.94 7.66
C ASP A 79 -25.66 -6.85 8.59
N THR A 80 -26.01 -6.91 9.89
CA THR A 80 -25.43 -6.00 10.89
C THR A 80 -23.92 -6.15 11.05
N ALA A 81 -23.38 -7.38 10.99
CA ALA A 81 -21.93 -7.61 11.03
C ALA A 81 -21.22 -7.09 9.76
N VAL A 82 -21.88 -7.15 8.60
CA VAL A 82 -21.36 -6.53 7.36
C VAL A 82 -21.30 -5.02 7.51
N LEU A 83 -22.36 -4.38 8.02
CA LEU A 83 -22.39 -2.94 8.25
C LEU A 83 -21.32 -2.48 9.26
N ASP A 84 -21.17 -3.21 10.36
CA ASP A 84 -20.16 -2.94 11.39
C ASP A 84 -18.74 -2.98 10.79
N ARG A 85 -18.44 -4.03 10.01
CA ARG A 85 -17.17 -4.12 9.29
C ARG A 85 -16.95 -2.97 8.29
N ARG A 86 -18.00 -2.49 7.62
CA ARG A 86 -17.89 -1.31 6.73
C ARG A 86 -17.62 -0.03 7.54
N THR A 87 -18.23 0.08 8.71
CA THR A 87 -18.02 1.19 9.65
C THR A 87 -16.57 1.20 10.12
N ASP A 88 -16.01 0.07 10.53
CA ASP A 88 -14.61 -0.05 10.92
C ASP A 88 -13.66 0.28 9.77
N THR A 89 -13.99 -0.18 8.56
CA THR A 89 -13.20 0.12 7.36
C THR A 89 -13.20 1.62 7.06
N LEU A 90 -14.35 2.29 7.22
CA LEU A 90 -14.48 3.73 7.05
C LEU A 90 -13.72 4.50 8.14
N ALA A 91 -13.85 4.10 9.41
CA ALA A 91 -13.09 4.70 10.52
C ALA A 91 -11.57 4.57 10.30
N LEU A 92 -11.13 3.42 9.79
CA LEU A 92 -9.74 3.21 9.39
C LEU A 92 -9.34 4.14 8.24
N ALA A 93 -10.18 4.33 7.22
CA ALA A 93 -9.91 5.24 6.12
C ALA A 93 -9.83 6.71 6.58
N LEU A 94 -10.73 7.14 7.47
CA LEU A 94 -10.73 8.48 8.07
C LEU A 94 -9.45 8.74 8.88
N SER A 95 -9.05 7.80 9.74
CA SER A 95 -7.79 7.93 10.50
C SER A 95 -6.55 7.96 9.60
N ALA A 96 -6.52 7.14 8.54
CA ALA A 96 -5.45 7.15 7.55
C ALA A 96 -5.41 8.47 6.77
N PHE A 97 -6.57 9.06 6.45
CA PHE A 97 -6.64 10.40 5.86
C PHE A 97 -6.05 11.45 6.80
N ASP A 98 -6.43 11.48 8.07
CA ASP A 98 -5.91 12.48 9.01
C ASP A 98 -4.39 12.36 9.21
N MET A 99 -3.86 11.13 9.24
CA MET A 99 -2.41 10.92 9.26
C MET A 99 -1.73 11.51 8.01
N ARG A 100 -2.33 11.30 6.82
CA ARG A 100 -1.86 11.90 5.56
C ARG A 100 -1.99 13.43 5.60
N ALA A 101 -3.10 13.97 6.08
CA ALA A 101 -3.29 15.41 6.22
C ALA A 101 -2.19 16.04 7.09
N ARG A 102 -1.84 15.42 8.23
CA ARG A 102 -0.72 15.87 9.08
C ARG A 102 0.63 15.81 8.37
N MET A 103 0.88 14.79 7.55
CA MET A 103 2.09 14.72 6.73
C MET A 103 2.10 15.78 5.61
N PHE A 104 0.94 16.12 5.05
CA PHE A 104 0.80 17.20 4.08
C PHE A 104 1.06 18.57 4.74
N ASP A 105 0.50 18.81 5.92
CA ASP A 105 0.72 20.03 6.71
C ASP A 105 2.22 20.23 7.03
N THR A 106 2.95 19.14 7.27
CA THR A 106 4.41 19.15 7.50
C THR A 106 5.25 19.08 6.21
N ARG A 107 4.62 19.18 5.03
CA ARG A 107 5.24 19.10 3.69
C ARG A 107 6.02 17.81 3.42
N ARG A 108 5.69 16.73 4.14
CA ARG A 108 6.27 15.39 3.96
C ARG A 108 5.56 14.58 2.86
N MET A 109 4.44 15.06 2.33
CA MET A 109 3.75 14.49 1.16
C MET A 109 3.11 15.58 0.30
N GLY A 110 2.88 15.27 -0.98
CA GLY A 110 2.23 16.18 -1.93
C GLY A 110 0.75 15.86 -2.19
N CYS A 111 0.09 16.73 -2.96
CA CYS A 111 -1.34 16.64 -3.30
C CYS A 111 -1.83 15.28 -3.80
N PRO A 112 -1.12 14.55 -4.68
CA PRO A 112 -1.61 13.26 -5.20
C PRO A 112 -1.83 12.20 -4.11
N ALA A 113 -1.07 12.27 -3.02
CA ALA A 113 -1.20 11.31 -1.93
C ALA A 113 -2.30 11.71 -0.94
N LEU A 114 -2.62 13.00 -0.82
CA LEU A 114 -3.78 13.48 -0.06
C LEU A 114 -5.09 13.19 -0.81
N ALA A 115 -5.12 13.44 -2.13
CA ALA A 115 -6.26 13.15 -3.00
C ALA A 115 -6.65 11.66 -2.99
N ARG A 116 -5.66 10.75 -3.08
CA ARG A 116 -5.90 9.31 -2.90
C ARG A 116 -6.46 8.96 -1.52
N GLY A 117 -6.10 9.72 -0.49
CA GLY A 117 -6.67 9.56 0.84
C GLY A 117 -8.16 9.91 0.87
N LEU A 118 -8.53 11.01 0.22
CA LEU A 118 -9.93 11.43 0.10
C LEU A 118 -10.75 10.37 -0.67
N GLN A 119 -10.23 9.89 -1.80
CA GLN A 119 -10.90 8.86 -2.58
C GLN A 119 -11.18 7.57 -1.77
N GLN A 120 -10.25 7.15 -0.91
CA GLN A 120 -10.47 5.99 -0.02
C GLN A 120 -11.61 6.22 0.99
N VAL A 121 -11.74 7.44 1.50
CA VAL A 121 -12.85 7.81 2.40
C VAL A 121 -14.17 7.81 1.63
N GLU A 122 -14.20 8.36 0.42
CA GLU A 122 -15.38 8.39 -0.45
C GLU A 122 -15.84 6.98 -0.84
N ASP A 123 -14.91 6.10 -1.24
CA ASP A 123 -15.20 4.70 -1.55
C ASP A 123 -15.75 3.94 -0.33
N GLY A 124 -15.14 4.14 0.84
CA GLY A 124 -15.60 3.56 2.10
C GLY A 124 -16.99 4.06 2.50
N TRP A 125 -17.23 5.35 2.30
CA TRP A 125 -18.52 6.00 2.56
C TRP A 125 -19.64 5.46 1.65
N LEU A 126 -19.35 5.28 0.36
CA LEU A 126 -20.27 4.65 -0.59
C LEU A 126 -20.58 3.20 -0.19
N ALA A 127 -19.56 2.41 0.13
CA ALA A 127 -19.74 1.01 0.54
C ALA A 127 -20.59 0.88 1.83
N TYR A 128 -20.39 1.78 2.78
CA TYR A 128 -21.21 1.87 3.99
C TYR A 128 -22.66 2.26 3.65
N ASN A 129 -22.88 3.25 2.80
CA ASN A 129 -24.24 3.66 2.40
C ASN A 129 -25.01 2.55 1.67
N MET A 130 -24.33 1.75 0.84
CA MET A 130 -24.93 0.57 0.21
C MET A 130 -25.35 -0.46 1.26
N ALA A 131 -24.43 -0.86 2.15
CA ALA A 131 -24.74 -1.83 3.21
C ALA A 131 -25.84 -1.33 4.17
N ARG A 132 -25.90 -0.03 4.42
CA ARG A 132 -26.96 0.59 5.24
C ARG A 132 -28.32 0.53 4.56
N LYS A 133 -28.39 0.70 3.24
CA LYS A 133 -29.65 0.60 2.48
C LYS A 133 -30.28 -0.79 2.61
N ASP A 134 -29.45 -1.83 2.65
CA ASP A 134 -29.92 -3.22 2.81
C ASP A 134 -30.55 -3.47 4.21
N LEU A 135 -30.22 -2.62 5.20
CA LEU A 135 -30.65 -2.74 6.59
C LEU A 135 -31.78 -1.77 7.01
N MET A 136 -32.35 -1.00 6.07
CA MET A 136 -33.34 0.05 6.40
C MET A 136 -34.64 -0.44 7.04
N ALA A 137 -34.87 -1.76 7.08
CA ALA A 137 -36.01 -2.35 7.77
C ALA A 137 -35.93 -2.25 9.30
N ALA A 138 -34.75 -2.01 9.88
CA ALA A 138 -34.54 -1.93 11.32
C ALA A 138 -34.03 -0.53 11.74
N SER A 139 -34.93 0.30 12.26
CA SER A 139 -34.56 1.58 12.88
C SER A 139 -34.00 1.35 14.29
N ASP A 140 -32.80 1.88 14.56
CA ASP A 140 -32.11 1.78 15.85
C ASP A 140 -31.52 3.15 16.21
N PRO A 141 -31.92 3.79 17.33
CA PRO A 141 -31.42 5.11 17.72
C PRO A 141 -29.91 5.13 17.99
N ALA A 142 -29.31 4.02 18.45
CA ALA A 142 -27.86 3.93 18.62
C ALA A 142 -27.12 3.87 17.28
N ARG A 143 -27.78 3.37 16.22
CA ARG A 143 -27.27 3.40 14.86
C ARG A 143 -27.36 4.82 14.30
N ASP A 144 -28.50 5.49 14.44
CA ASP A 144 -28.66 6.88 13.99
C ASP A 144 -27.65 7.85 14.61
N ALA A 145 -27.31 7.68 15.89
CA ALA A 145 -26.29 8.49 16.55
C ALA A 145 -24.90 8.27 15.94
N ARG A 146 -24.55 7.01 15.62
CA ARG A 146 -23.29 6.65 14.95
C ARG A 146 -23.25 7.12 13.50
N ASP A 147 -24.36 6.99 12.78
CA ASP A 147 -24.49 7.53 11.43
C ASP A 147 -24.18 9.03 11.43
N LYS A 148 -24.79 9.79 12.34
CA LYS A 148 -24.57 11.24 12.47
C LYS A 148 -23.10 11.58 12.72
N SER A 149 -22.40 10.82 13.57
CA SER A 149 -20.97 11.05 13.78
C SER A 149 -20.15 10.78 12.52
N LEU A 150 -20.44 9.69 11.80
CA LEU A 150 -19.75 9.38 10.55
C LEU A 150 -19.98 10.46 9.48
N TYR A 151 -21.19 10.98 9.36
CA TYR A 151 -21.48 12.13 8.47
C TYR A 151 -20.63 13.35 8.85
N ALA A 152 -20.52 13.66 10.14
CA ALA A 152 -19.71 14.77 10.62
C ALA A 152 -18.22 14.56 10.32
N ASP A 153 -17.71 13.35 10.48
CA ASP A 153 -16.30 13.01 10.23
C ASP A 153 -15.94 13.09 8.73
N VAL A 154 -16.79 12.53 7.86
CA VAL A 154 -16.61 12.65 6.41
C VAL A 154 -16.64 14.12 5.98
N ARG A 155 -17.58 14.90 6.52
CA ARG A 155 -17.64 16.34 6.25
C ARG A 155 -16.40 17.07 6.73
N ALA A 156 -15.85 16.72 7.89
CA ALA A 156 -14.61 17.31 8.39
C ALA A 156 -13.42 17.01 7.49
N VAL A 157 -13.35 15.79 6.94
CA VAL A 157 -12.34 15.38 5.95
C VAL A 157 -12.47 16.18 4.65
N GLU A 158 -13.68 16.33 4.12
CA GLU A 158 -13.95 17.15 2.94
C GLU A 158 -13.48 18.60 3.13
N VAL A 159 -13.90 19.24 4.23
CA VAL A 159 -13.51 20.62 4.54
C VAL A 159 -11.99 20.76 4.68
N ARG A 160 -11.32 19.74 5.26
CA ARG A 160 -9.86 19.75 5.37
C ARG A 160 -9.18 19.59 4.02
N PHE A 161 -9.73 18.75 3.14
CA PHE A 161 -9.23 18.63 1.78
C PHE A 161 -9.42 19.93 0.99
N GLU A 162 -10.59 20.58 1.08
CA GLU A 162 -10.84 21.88 0.44
C GLU A 162 -9.82 22.94 0.88
N ARG A 163 -9.46 22.97 2.16
CA ARG A 163 -8.40 23.85 2.70
C ARG A 163 -7.01 23.56 2.15
N SER A 164 -6.75 22.35 1.67
CA SER A 164 -5.45 21.98 1.10
C SER A 164 -5.20 22.58 -0.29
N SER A 165 -6.23 23.14 -0.95
CA SER A 165 -6.20 23.67 -2.32
C SER A 165 -5.72 22.67 -3.40
N CYS A 166 -5.64 21.38 -3.07
CA CYS A 166 -5.29 20.32 -4.01
C CYS A 166 -6.45 20.07 -4.99
N ALA A 167 -6.10 19.68 -6.23
CA ALA A 167 -7.09 19.24 -7.20
C ALA A 167 -7.81 17.97 -6.70
N ARG A 168 -9.14 17.97 -6.79
CA ARG A 168 -9.95 16.81 -6.44
C ARG A 168 -9.68 15.66 -7.43
N PRO A 169 -9.58 14.40 -6.95
CA PRO A 169 -9.42 13.24 -7.82
C PRO A 169 -10.61 13.03 -8.76
#